data_AF-A0A9D0YL53-F1
#
_entry.id   AF-A0A9D0YL53-F1
#
_cell.length_a   1.000
_cell.length_b   1.000
_cell.length_c   1.000
_cell.angle_alpha   90.00
_cell.angle_beta   90.00
_cell.angle_gamma   90.00
#
_symmetry.space_group_name_H-M   'P 1'
#
loop_
_entity.id
_entity.type
_entity.pdbx_description
1 polymer ?
#
loop_
_entity_poly.entity_id
_entity_poly.type
_entity_poly.pdbx_seq_one_letter_code
_entity_poly.pdbx_strand_id
1 'polypeptide(L)'
;LADDITSLLPNCVNFISTATDQTHTLAFEMLAKERDWEIGNLKALAKISNRLLNKQTVKVATYPTLFESIPNKDNLELVGFDDLDLDTVVISPLVASTSLMLRPKIYLGIGCNRDTPLKIIEESVQLFLERHNLIINDVKNIASFEAKSDEVGLLAFAKKYSFDIKFYSKEDINALENKFSKSASTKFFGLKGVAEPSAVLGSEYGELVLKKEVYFGAVTLAGGV
;
A
#
# COMPACT_ATOMS: atom_id res chain seq x y z
N LEU A 1 -15.63 3.89 21.58
CA LEU A 1 -15.24 5.17 22.22
C LEU A 1 -16.45 5.96 22.72
N ALA A 2 -17.41 6.37 21.87
CA ALA A 2 -18.59 7.11 22.32
C ALA A 2 -19.45 6.32 23.31
N ASP A 3 -19.69 5.02 23.06
CA ASP A 3 -20.39 4.13 23.99
C ASP A 3 -19.64 3.96 25.32
N ASP A 4 -18.32 3.80 25.25
CA ASP A 4 -17.46 3.66 26.44
C ASP A 4 -17.54 4.90 27.34
N ILE A 5 -17.51 6.10 26.75
CA ILE A 5 -17.63 7.37 27.48
C ILE A 5 -19.03 7.54 28.07
N THR A 6 -20.07 7.15 27.32
CA THR A 6 -21.46 7.30 27.77
C THR A 6 -21.79 6.35 28.93
N SER A 7 -21.15 5.16 28.98
CA SER A 7 -21.29 4.21 30.08
C SER A 7 -20.73 4.72 31.43
N LEU A 8 -19.84 5.72 31.39
CA LEU A 8 -19.20 6.33 32.56
C LEU A 8 -19.95 7.55 33.11
N LEU A 9 -20.98 8.03 32.42
CA LEU A 9 -21.72 9.25 32.80
C LEU A 9 -23.22 8.93 33.02
N PRO A 10 -23.73 9.00 34.26
CA PRO A 10 -25.14 8.74 34.52
C PRO A 10 -26.03 9.79 33.84
N ASN A 11 -27.06 9.32 33.12
CA ASN A 11 -28.03 10.10 32.34
C ASN A 11 -27.52 10.68 31.00
N CYS A 12 -26.35 10.26 30.51
CA CYS A 12 -25.97 10.51 29.12
C CYS A 12 -26.52 9.42 28.21
N VAL A 13 -27.04 9.81 27.04
CA VAL A 13 -27.42 8.88 25.97
C VAL A 13 -26.51 9.19 24.80
N ASN A 14 -25.84 8.16 24.28
CA ASN A 14 -25.03 8.31 23.08
C ASN A 14 -25.95 8.68 21.91
N PHE A 15 -25.76 9.86 21.33
CA PHE A 15 -26.51 10.31 20.17
C PHE A 15 -25.67 10.09 18.92
N ILE A 16 -25.80 8.89 18.37
CA ILE A 16 -25.16 8.51 17.12
C ILE A 16 -26.03 9.01 15.97
N SER A 17 -25.56 10.04 15.24
CA SER A 17 -26.37 10.75 14.24
C SER A 17 -26.06 10.40 12.78
N THR A 18 -25.27 9.36 12.52
CA THR A 18 -24.95 8.92 11.15
C THR A 18 -25.54 7.52 10.90
N ALA A 19 -26.35 7.40 9.85
CA ALA A 19 -27.03 6.16 9.48
C ALA A 19 -26.07 4.95 9.34
N THR A 20 -24.80 5.21 9.03
CA THR A 20 -23.73 4.22 8.90
C THR A 20 -23.34 3.54 10.22
N ASP A 21 -23.45 4.25 11.35
CA ASP A 21 -23.04 3.73 12.67
C ASP A 21 -24.06 2.77 13.27
N GLN A 22 -25.34 2.84 12.85
CA GLN A 22 -26.37 1.89 13.29
C GLN A 22 -26.40 0.59 12.47
N THR A 23 -25.85 0.61 11.25
CA THR A 23 -26.01 -0.49 10.29
C THR A 23 -24.79 -1.41 10.17
N HIS A 24 -23.68 -1.11 10.87
CA HIS A 24 -22.39 -1.80 10.72
C HIS A 24 -21.93 -1.93 9.25
N THR A 25 -22.39 -1.03 8.37
CA THR A 25 -22.13 -1.11 6.93
C THR A 25 -20.80 -0.43 6.62
N LEU A 26 -19.99 -1.05 5.75
CA LEU A 26 -18.75 -0.43 5.27
C LEU A 26 -19.05 0.89 4.54
N ALA A 27 -18.27 1.92 4.86
CA ALA A 27 -18.22 3.18 4.12
C ALA A 27 -16.82 3.35 3.52
N PHE A 28 -16.72 3.29 2.20
CA PHE A 28 -15.43 3.34 1.48
C PHE A 28 -14.70 4.67 1.68
N GLU A 29 -15.43 5.77 1.83
CA GLU A 29 -14.87 7.08 2.12
C GLU A 29 -14.29 7.19 3.52
N MET A 30 -14.89 6.50 4.50
CA MET A 30 -14.35 6.45 5.87
C MET A 30 -13.12 5.55 5.92
N LEU A 31 -13.18 4.39 5.24
CA LEU A 31 -12.03 3.50 5.08
C LEU A 31 -10.84 4.21 4.44
N ALA A 32 -11.09 4.95 3.36
CA ALA A 32 -10.07 5.71 2.66
C ALA A 32 -9.47 6.80 3.55
N LYS A 33 -10.30 7.52 4.31
CA LYS A 33 -9.85 8.56 5.22
C LYS A 33 -9.01 8.00 6.37
N GLU A 34 -9.41 6.87 6.95
CA GLU A 34 -8.67 6.20 8.03
C GLU A 34 -7.28 5.75 7.57
N ARG A 35 -7.18 5.31 6.31
CA ARG A 35 -5.95 4.75 5.73
C ARG A 35 -5.15 5.74 4.88
N ASP A 36 -5.53 7.01 4.87
CA ASP A 36 -4.85 8.06 4.08
C ASP A 36 -4.79 7.73 2.57
N TRP A 37 -5.88 7.16 2.05
CA TRP A 37 -6.06 6.82 0.63
C TRP A 37 -6.75 7.94 -0.13
N GLU A 38 -6.33 8.17 -1.36
CA GLU A 38 -6.98 9.14 -2.24
C GLU A 38 -8.22 8.52 -2.89
N ILE A 39 -9.32 9.28 -2.91
CA ILE A 39 -10.58 8.85 -3.51
C ILE A 39 -10.71 9.46 -4.91
N GLY A 40 -10.71 8.60 -5.92
CA GLY A 40 -11.04 8.93 -7.29
C GLY A 40 -12.53 8.72 -7.58
N ASN A 41 -13.09 9.56 -8.46
CA ASN A 41 -14.47 9.51 -8.92
C ASN A 41 -15.53 9.47 -7.79
N LEU A 42 -15.61 10.57 -7.03
CA LEU A 42 -16.61 10.78 -5.97
C LEU A 42 -18.06 10.63 -6.42
N LYS A 43 -18.35 10.77 -7.73
CA LYS A 43 -19.71 10.62 -8.27
C LYS A 43 -20.22 9.18 -8.14
N ALA A 44 -19.33 8.19 -8.18
CA ALA A 44 -19.68 6.78 -8.01
C ALA A 44 -19.97 6.41 -6.54
N LEU A 45 -19.46 7.19 -5.58
CA LEU A 45 -19.54 6.88 -4.15
C LEU A 45 -21.00 6.73 -3.67
N ALA A 46 -21.88 7.64 -4.08
CA ALA A 46 -23.28 7.61 -3.66
C ALA A 46 -24.00 6.34 -4.15
N LYS A 47 -23.68 5.89 -5.38
CA LYS A 47 -24.24 4.67 -5.96
C LYS A 47 -23.75 3.44 -5.18
N ILE A 48 -22.44 3.33 -4.95
CA ILE A 48 -21.84 2.22 -4.21
C ILE A 48 -22.37 2.17 -2.77
N SER A 49 -22.42 3.30 -2.08
CA SER A 49 -22.93 3.38 -0.70
C SER A 49 -24.37 2.91 -0.60
N ASN A 50 -25.23 3.29 -1.55
CA ASN A 50 -26.61 2.83 -1.60
C ASN A 50 -26.71 1.30 -1.79
N ARG A 51 -25.85 0.71 -2.62
CA ARG A 51 -25.78 -0.75 -2.79
C ARG A 51 -25.38 -1.45 -1.49
N LEU A 52 -24.37 -0.92 -0.81
CA LEU A 52 -23.91 -1.47 0.48
C LEU A 52 -25.01 -1.42 1.54
N LEU A 53 -25.70 -0.30 1.68
CA LEU A 53 -26.81 -0.13 2.63
C LEU A 53 -27.98 -1.08 2.34
N ASN A 54 -28.23 -1.38 1.06
CA ASN A 54 -29.26 -2.33 0.63
C ASN A 54 -28.77 -3.79 0.60
N LYS A 55 -27.61 -4.11 1.18
CA LYS A 55 -27.00 -5.45 1.22
C LYS A 55 -26.83 -6.11 -0.15
N GLN A 56 -26.69 -5.30 -1.20
CA GLN A 56 -26.37 -5.79 -2.53
C GLN A 56 -24.88 -6.10 -2.61
N THR A 57 -24.51 -7.10 -3.40
CA THR A 57 -23.10 -7.42 -3.67
C THR A 57 -22.44 -6.27 -4.41
N VAL A 58 -21.25 -5.89 -3.93
CA VAL A 58 -20.36 -4.92 -4.56
C VAL A 58 -19.05 -5.61 -4.90
N LYS A 59 -18.67 -5.58 -6.18
CA LYS A 59 -17.39 -6.09 -6.64
C LYS A 59 -16.27 -5.15 -6.17
N VAL A 60 -15.17 -5.72 -5.70
CA VAL A 60 -13.96 -5.01 -5.31
C VAL A 60 -12.79 -5.61 -6.06
N ALA A 61 -12.14 -4.82 -6.92
CA ALA A 61 -10.92 -5.21 -7.60
C ALA A 61 -9.72 -4.70 -6.81
N THR A 62 -9.02 -5.62 -6.15
CA THR A 62 -7.84 -5.30 -5.33
C THR A 62 -6.95 -6.53 -5.11
N TYR A 63 -5.92 -6.34 -4.29
CA TYR A 63 -4.92 -7.30 -3.86
C TYR A 63 -5.49 -8.21 -2.74
N PRO A 64 -5.29 -9.54 -2.77
CA PRO A 64 -5.84 -10.47 -1.78
C PRO A 64 -5.67 -10.07 -0.31
N THR A 65 -4.47 -9.74 0.16
CA THR A 65 -4.20 -9.38 1.56
C THR A 65 -4.80 -8.03 1.92
N LEU A 66 -4.82 -7.08 0.96
CA LEU A 66 -5.49 -5.80 1.14
C LEU A 66 -7.00 -6.02 1.28
N PHE A 67 -7.60 -6.85 0.44
CA PHE A 67 -9.01 -7.24 0.55
C PHE A 67 -9.30 -7.88 1.92
N GLU A 68 -8.42 -8.75 2.40
CA GLU A 68 -8.57 -9.38 3.72
C GLU A 68 -8.55 -8.37 4.87
N SER A 69 -7.83 -7.26 4.72
CA SER A 69 -7.81 -6.19 5.71
C SER A 69 -9.09 -5.34 5.76
N ILE A 70 -10.00 -5.45 4.80
CA ILE A 70 -11.21 -4.60 4.74
C ILE A 70 -12.22 -5.07 5.80
N PRO A 71 -12.69 -4.17 6.69
CA PRO A 71 -13.70 -4.52 7.69
C PRO A 71 -15.09 -4.67 7.06
N ASN A 72 -15.97 -5.45 7.71
CA ASN A 72 -17.40 -5.57 7.35
C ASN A 72 -17.64 -5.92 5.86
N LYS A 73 -16.92 -6.93 5.37
CA LYS A 73 -16.91 -7.35 3.96
C LYS A 73 -18.02 -8.32 3.55
N ASP A 74 -19.12 -8.38 4.30
CA ASP A 74 -20.20 -9.38 4.16
C ASP A 74 -20.84 -9.45 2.76
N ASN A 75 -20.88 -8.30 2.07
CA ASN A 75 -21.43 -8.15 0.72
C ASN A 75 -20.39 -7.64 -0.29
N LEU A 76 -19.10 -7.89 -0.02
CA LEU A 76 -18.03 -7.61 -0.97
C LEU A 76 -17.59 -8.89 -1.67
N GLU A 77 -17.37 -8.78 -2.97
CA GLU A 77 -16.84 -9.85 -3.80
C GLU A 77 -15.49 -9.43 -4.37
N LEU A 78 -14.42 -10.16 -4.06
CA LEU A 78 -13.12 -9.93 -4.66
C LEU A 78 -13.13 -10.37 -6.12
N VAL A 79 -12.83 -9.44 -7.03
CA VAL A 79 -12.69 -9.71 -8.47
C VAL A 79 -11.31 -9.32 -8.98
N GLY A 80 -10.92 -9.87 -10.13
CA GLY A 80 -9.68 -9.49 -10.80
C GLY A 80 -9.78 -8.13 -11.48
N PHE A 81 -8.63 -7.48 -11.72
CA PHE A 81 -8.56 -6.21 -12.46
C PHE A 81 -8.97 -6.33 -13.95
N ASP A 82 -9.23 -7.53 -14.45
CA ASP A 82 -9.72 -7.78 -15.81
C ASP A 82 -11.27 -7.76 -15.90
N ASP A 83 -11.98 -7.85 -14.76
CA ASP A 83 -13.46 -7.84 -14.68
C ASP A 83 -13.96 -6.55 -14.02
N LEU A 84 -13.70 -5.41 -14.66
CA LEU A 84 -14.10 -4.10 -14.17
C LEU A 84 -15.36 -3.59 -14.86
N ASP A 85 -16.34 -3.19 -14.06
CA ASP A 85 -17.52 -2.45 -14.51
C ASP A 85 -17.67 -1.13 -13.73
N LEU A 86 -18.69 -0.32 -14.09
CA LEU A 86 -18.94 0.98 -13.46
C LEU A 86 -19.33 0.88 -11.97
N ASP A 87 -19.73 -0.31 -11.50
CA ASP A 87 -20.16 -0.59 -10.12
C ASP A 87 -19.07 -1.29 -9.31
N THR A 88 -17.90 -1.53 -9.91
CA THR A 88 -16.75 -2.16 -9.26
C THR A 88 -15.94 -1.12 -8.52
N VAL A 89 -15.65 -1.36 -7.24
CA VAL A 89 -14.73 -0.52 -6.47
C VAL A 89 -13.31 -0.97 -6.75
N VAL A 90 -12.47 -0.08 -7.26
CA VAL A 90 -11.08 -0.38 -7.57
C VAL A 90 -10.19 0.16 -6.45
N ILE A 91 -9.44 -0.71 -5.78
CA ILE A 91 -8.50 -0.32 -4.72
C ILE A 91 -7.09 -0.69 -5.19
N SER A 92 -6.38 0.26 -5.79
CA SER A 92 -5.04 0.03 -6.34
C SER A 92 -4.30 1.36 -6.56
N PRO A 93 -2.98 1.42 -6.32
CA PRO A 93 -2.17 2.56 -6.73
C PRO A 93 -1.91 2.59 -8.25
N LEU A 94 -2.03 1.44 -8.94
CA LEU A 94 -1.56 1.25 -10.31
C LEU A 94 -2.69 1.28 -11.35
N VAL A 95 -3.91 0.91 -10.95
CA VAL A 95 -5.02 0.73 -11.90
C VAL A 95 -5.90 1.96 -11.92
N ALA A 96 -5.99 2.58 -13.11
CA ALA A 96 -6.95 3.63 -13.37
C ALA A 96 -8.30 3.04 -13.81
N SER A 97 -9.41 3.63 -13.33
CA SER A 97 -10.78 3.21 -13.64
C SER A 97 -11.72 4.41 -13.62
N THR A 98 -12.81 4.31 -14.38
CA THR A 98 -13.94 5.26 -14.37
C THR A 98 -15.00 4.91 -13.32
N SER A 99 -14.82 3.82 -12.56
CA SER A 99 -15.65 3.47 -11.39
C SER A 99 -15.14 4.17 -10.12
N LEU A 100 -15.66 3.83 -8.94
CA LEU A 100 -15.12 4.35 -7.68
C LEU A 100 -13.69 3.83 -7.48
N MET A 101 -12.74 4.72 -7.27
CA MET A 101 -11.34 4.37 -7.07
C MET A 101 -10.85 4.80 -5.70
N LEU A 102 -10.12 3.92 -5.04
CA LEU A 102 -9.33 4.23 -3.85
C LEU A 102 -7.87 3.94 -4.19
N ARG A 103 -6.97 4.88 -3.90
CA ARG A 103 -5.54 4.75 -4.17
C ARG A 103 -4.77 4.61 -2.85
N PRO A 104 -4.40 3.38 -2.46
CA PRO A 104 -3.45 3.15 -1.39
C PRO A 104 -2.10 3.78 -1.68
N LYS A 105 -1.34 4.08 -0.64
CA LYS A 105 0.07 4.47 -0.79
C LYS A 105 0.92 3.24 -1.12
N ILE A 106 2.06 3.47 -1.77
CA ILE A 106 3.04 2.44 -2.12
C ILE A 106 4.25 2.51 -1.17
N TYR A 107 4.86 1.35 -0.91
CA TYR A 107 6.05 1.21 -0.10
C TYR A 107 7.19 0.71 -1.00
N LEU A 108 8.31 1.44 -1.03
CA LEU A 108 9.41 1.11 -1.94
C LEU A 108 10.48 0.30 -1.23
N GLY A 109 10.83 -0.84 -1.82
CA GLY A 109 12.04 -1.56 -1.47
C GLY A 109 13.20 -1.10 -2.34
N ILE A 110 14.25 -0.56 -1.72
CA ILE A 110 15.41 0.00 -2.43
C ILE A 110 16.66 -0.81 -2.10
N GLY A 111 17.23 -1.47 -3.09
CA GLY A 111 18.58 -2.01 -3.04
C GLY A 111 19.53 -1.13 -3.85
N CYS A 112 20.75 -0.92 -3.38
CA CYS A 112 21.77 -0.19 -4.16
C CYS A 112 23.16 -0.84 -4.00
N ASN A 113 24.12 -0.47 -4.83
CA ASN A 113 25.55 -0.79 -4.61
C ASN A 113 26.13 0.09 -3.48
N ARG A 114 27.29 -0.29 -2.91
CA ARG A 114 27.99 0.58 -1.95
C ARG A 114 28.30 1.93 -2.58
N ASP A 115 28.21 3.00 -1.80
CA ASP A 115 28.58 4.37 -2.17
C ASP A 115 27.76 4.93 -3.36
N THR A 116 26.55 4.42 -3.58
CA THR A 116 25.68 4.93 -4.64
C THR A 116 25.31 6.40 -4.34
N PRO A 117 25.61 7.35 -5.23
CA PRO A 117 25.32 8.77 -4.99
C PRO A 117 23.81 9.03 -4.87
N LEU A 118 23.44 9.99 -3.99
CA LEU A 118 22.05 10.43 -3.82
C LEU A 118 21.35 10.69 -5.17
N LYS A 119 22.00 11.43 -6.06
CA LYS A 119 21.45 11.77 -7.38
C LYS A 119 21.03 10.54 -8.19
N ILE A 120 21.81 9.47 -8.14
CA ILE A 120 21.51 8.23 -8.87
C ILE A 120 20.29 7.53 -8.25
N ILE A 121 20.16 7.54 -6.92
CA ILE A 121 19.00 6.99 -6.23
C ILE A 121 17.75 7.79 -6.57
N GLU A 122 17.83 9.13 -6.53
CA GLU A 122 16.72 10.01 -6.89
C GLU A 122 16.24 9.79 -8.32
N GLU A 123 17.16 9.79 -9.28
CA GLU A 123 16.85 9.59 -10.69
C GLU A 123 16.26 8.18 -10.93
N SER A 124 16.77 7.16 -10.23
CA SER A 124 16.21 5.81 -10.30
C SER A 124 14.79 5.75 -9.79
N VAL A 125 14.51 6.36 -8.63
CA VAL A 125 13.17 6.37 -8.03
C VAL A 125 12.20 7.16 -8.90
N GLN A 126 12.62 8.31 -9.42
CA GLN A 126 11.79 9.11 -10.32
C GLN A 126 11.40 8.31 -11.57
N LEU A 127 12.37 7.71 -12.26
CA LEU A 127 12.11 6.90 -13.45
C LEU A 127 11.22 5.68 -13.16
N PHE A 128 11.39 5.06 -12.00
CA PHE A 128 10.53 3.95 -11.57
C PHE A 128 9.10 4.40 -11.35
N LEU A 129 8.88 5.49 -10.63
CA LEU A 129 7.54 6.02 -10.39
C LEU A 129 6.86 6.47 -11.68
N GLU A 130 7.56 7.22 -12.53
CA GLU A 130 7.04 7.70 -13.82
C GLU A 130 6.61 6.54 -14.72
N ARG A 131 7.40 5.46 -14.78
CA ARG A 131 7.08 4.26 -15.57
C ARG A 131 5.79 3.58 -15.12
N HIS A 132 5.45 3.68 -13.84
CA HIS A 132 4.25 3.08 -13.25
C HIS A 132 3.12 4.09 -13.03
N ASN A 133 3.21 5.28 -13.64
CA ASN A 133 2.22 6.37 -13.51
C ASN A 133 2.00 6.80 -12.04
N LEU A 134 3.06 6.74 -11.25
CA LEU A 134 3.10 7.17 -9.86
C LEU A 134 3.90 8.47 -9.72
N ILE A 135 3.64 9.18 -8.63
CA ILE A 135 4.43 10.33 -8.19
C ILE A 135 5.02 10.09 -6.81
N ILE A 136 5.98 10.92 -6.41
CA ILE A 136 6.66 10.76 -5.11
C ILE A 136 5.68 10.80 -3.92
N ASN A 137 4.56 11.53 -4.05
CA ASN A 137 3.50 11.60 -3.04
C ASN A 137 2.67 10.31 -2.92
N ASP A 138 2.73 9.41 -3.89
CA ASP A 138 2.10 8.09 -3.79
C ASP A 138 2.92 7.17 -2.85
N VAL A 139 4.20 7.48 -2.62
CA VAL A 139 5.08 6.70 -1.74
C VAL A 139 4.84 7.06 -0.29
N LYS A 140 4.52 6.07 0.56
CA LYS A 140 4.41 6.28 2.01
C LYS A 140 5.79 6.30 2.66
N ASN A 141 6.56 5.23 2.45
CA ASN A 141 7.83 4.98 3.12
C ASN A 141 8.70 4.03 2.28
N ILE A 142 9.96 3.88 2.70
CA ILE A 142 10.94 3.05 2.01
C ILE A 142 11.57 2.01 2.94
N ALA A 143 12.10 0.94 2.35
CA ALA A 143 12.73 -0.15 3.08
C ALA A 143 13.96 -0.68 2.34
N SER A 144 14.91 -1.23 3.10
CA SER A 144 16.11 -1.87 2.57
C SER A 144 16.61 -3.00 3.47
N PHE A 145 17.73 -3.60 3.09
CA PHE A 145 18.44 -4.64 3.86
C PHE A 145 19.40 -4.00 4.87
N GLU A 146 19.55 -4.58 6.06
CA GLU A 146 20.37 -4.05 7.17
C GLU A 146 21.80 -3.65 6.80
N ALA A 147 22.43 -4.34 5.85
CA ALA A 147 23.77 -3.98 5.37
C ALA A 147 23.82 -2.61 4.65
N LYS A 148 22.67 -1.99 4.45
CA LYS A 148 22.46 -0.66 3.85
C LYS A 148 22.17 0.44 4.87
N SER A 149 22.19 0.11 6.16
CA SER A 149 21.92 1.07 7.25
C SER A 149 22.95 2.21 7.36
N ASP A 150 24.12 2.06 6.74
CA ASP A 150 25.20 3.03 6.66
C ASP A 150 25.35 3.68 5.27
N GLU A 151 24.44 3.43 4.32
CA GLU A 151 24.51 4.01 2.98
C GLU A 151 24.12 5.49 2.97
N VAL A 152 25.13 6.35 2.89
CA VAL A 152 24.96 7.81 2.92
C VAL A 152 23.97 8.30 1.86
N GLY A 153 24.04 7.77 0.63
CA GLY A 153 23.13 8.17 -0.45
C GLY A 153 21.67 7.83 -0.16
N LEU A 154 21.42 6.63 0.38
CA LEU A 154 20.08 6.14 0.68
C LEU A 154 19.47 6.87 1.89
N LEU A 155 20.27 7.10 2.94
CA LEU A 155 19.85 7.87 4.10
C LEU A 155 19.58 9.34 3.75
N ALA A 156 20.41 9.93 2.89
CA ALA A 156 20.20 11.29 2.39
C ALA A 156 18.91 11.39 1.57
N PHE A 157 18.60 10.36 0.77
CA PHE A 157 17.34 10.28 0.03
C PHE A 157 16.14 10.24 0.98
N ALA A 158 16.15 9.31 1.94
CA ALA A 158 15.10 9.19 2.95
C ALA A 158 14.84 10.52 3.67
N LYS A 159 15.92 11.17 4.12
CA LYS A 159 15.86 12.47 4.80
C LYS A 159 15.31 13.58 3.91
N LYS A 160 15.73 13.66 2.64
CA LYS A 160 15.31 14.73 1.72
C LYS A 160 13.82 14.69 1.44
N TYR A 161 13.26 13.48 1.26
CA TYR A 161 11.84 13.29 0.97
C TYR A 161 10.99 13.01 2.21
N SER A 162 11.59 13.08 3.41
CA SER A 162 10.91 12.83 4.69
C SER A 162 10.26 11.44 4.76
N PHE A 163 10.89 10.44 4.16
CA PHE A 163 10.49 9.05 4.29
C PHE A 163 11.09 8.43 5.54
N ASP A 164 10.30 7.66 6.27
CA ASP A 164 10.85 6.66 7.17
C ASP A 164 11.51 5.58 6.34
N ILE A 165 12.71 5.18 6.76
CA ILE A 165 13.44 4.07 6.18
C ILE A 165 13.58 2.95 7.20
N LYS A 166 13.06 1.78 6.86
CA LYS A 166 13.24 0.56 7.65
C LYS A 166 14.30 -0.34 7.05
N PHE A 167 15.07 -0.99 7.92
CA PHE A 167 16.08 -1.95 7.53
C PHE A 167 15.72 -3.30 8.11
N TYR A 168 15.69 -4.32 7.25
CA TYR A 168 15.32 -5.68 7.63
C TYR A 168 16.52 -6.61 7.62
N SER A 169 16.53 -7.55 8.56
CA SER A 169 17.63 -8.50 8.69
C SER A 169 17.56 -9.58 7.61
N LYS A 170 18.64 -10.35 7.50
CA LYS A 170 18.64 -11.53 6.63
C LYS A 170 17.58 -12.55 7.04
N GLU A 171 17.35 -12.72 8.33
CA GLU A 171 16.35 -13.63 8.90
C GLU A 171 14.94 -13.20 8.51
N ASP A 172 14.62 -11.90 8.66
CA ASP A 172 13.33 -11.33 8.26
C ASP A 172 13.06 -11.61 6.77
N ILE A 173 14.03 -11.31 5.91
CA ILE A 173 13.92 -11.51 4.45
C ILE A 173 13.72 -12.99 4.09
N ASN A 174 14.44 -13.89 4.76
CA ASN A 174 14.39 -15.30 4.43
C ASN A 174 13.18 -16.02 5.05
N ALA A 175 12.55 -15.46 6.08
CA ALA A 175 11.31 -15.96 6.67
C ALA A 175 10.11 -15.81 5.74
N LEU A 176 10.13 -14.86 4.80
CA LEU A 176 9.05 -14.66 3.83
C LEU A 176 8.83 -15.92 2.97
N GLU A 177 7.61 -16.44 2.93
CA GLU A 177 7.27 -17.60 2.11
C GLU A 177 7.20 -17.27 0.60
N ASN A 178 7.09 -15.99 0.26
CA ASN A 178 7.01 -15.50 -1.11
C ASN A 178 8.24 -15.90 -1.95
N LYS A 179 8.01 -16.13 -3.25
CA LYS A 179 9.07 -16.37 -4.23
C LYS A 179 9.44 -15.06 -4.92
N PHE A 180 10.70 -14.66 -4.76
CA PHE A 180 11.25 -13.43 -5.31
C PHE A 180 12.20 -13.67 -6.49
N SER A 181 12.42 -12.62 -7.28
CA SER A 181 13.28 -12.60 -8.46
C SER A 181 14.77 -12.67 -8.08
N LYS A 182 15.51 -13.66 -8.59
CA LYS A 182 16.96 -13.87 -8.30
C LYS A 182 17.82 -12.61 -8.49
N SER A 183 18.64 -12.25 -7.51
CA SER A 183 19.51 -11.06 -7.56
C SER A 183 20.96 -11.39 -7.17
N ALA A 184 21.88 -10.41 -7.28
CA ALA A 184 23.27 -10.60 -6.85
C ALA A 184 23.36 -10.99 -5.37
N SER A 185 22.50 -10.43 -4.51
CA SER A 185 22.48 -10.77 -3.07
C SER A 185 22.09 -12.23 -2.80
N THR A 186 21.35 -12.87 -3.71
CA THR A 186 21.05 -14.30 -3.64
C THR A 186 22.29 -15.15 -3.76
N LYS A 187 23.27 -14.73 -4.58
CA LYS A 187 24.54 -15.44 -4.74
C LYS A 187 25.53 -15.13 -3.62
N PHE A 188 25.66 -13.85 -3.25
CA PHE A 188 26.72 -13.41 -2.33
C PHE A 188 26.33 -13.53 -0.85
N PHE A 189 25.05 -13.34 -0.51
CA PHE A 189 24.59 -13.29 0.88
C PHE A 189 23.57 -14.37 1.23
N GLY A 190 23.17 -15.23 0.29
CA GLY A 190 22.13 -16.25 0.51
C GLY A 190 20.76 -15.64 0.83
N LEU A 191 20.45 -14.49 0.23
CA LEU A 191 19.19 -13.75 0.41
C LEU A 191 18.21 -14.04 -0.73
N LYS A 192 16.91 -14.10 -0.46
CA LYS A 192 15.90 -14.19 -1.52
C LYS A 192 15.88 -12.96 -2.46
N GLY A 193 16.40 -11.84 -1.98
CA GLY A 193 16.55 -10.57 -2.70
C GLY A 193 16.80 -9.43 -1.72
N VAL A 194 16.84 -8.18 -2.19
CA VAL A 194 16.80 -6.99 -1.30
C VAL A 194 15.54 -6.19 -1.61
N ALA A 195 15.41 -5.65 -2.83
CA ALA A 195 14.31 -4.74 -3.17
C ALA A 195 12.92 -5.35 -2.94
N GLU A 196 12.56 -6.46 -3.61
CA GLU A 196 11.23 -7.07 -3.47
C GLU A 196 10.87 -7.48 -2.03
N PRO A 197 11.72 -8.23 -1.28
CA PRO A 197 11.38 -8.58 0.09
C PRO A 197 11.33 -7.39 1.03
N SER A 198 12.19 -6.37 0.82
CA SER A 198 12.11 -5.14 1.62
C SER A 198 10.82 -4.37 1.34
N ALA A 199 10.37 -4.33 0.08
CA ALA A 199 9.09 -3.71 -0.28
C ALA A 199 7.93 -4.42 0.43
N VAL A 200 7.91 -5.76 0.43
CA VAL A 200 6.89 -6.57 1.10
C VAL A 200 6.93 -6.41 2.63
N LEU A 201 8.11 -6.49 3.25
CA LEU A 201 8.24 -6.34 4.72
C LEU A 201 7.93 -4.91 5.18
N GLY A 202 8.23 -3.93 4.33
CA GLY A 202 8.01 -2.52 4.58
C GLY A 202 6.57 -2.08 4.33
N SER A 203 5.79 -2.87 3.60
CA SER A 203 4.42 -2.53 3.23
C SER A 203 3.39 -2.92 4.28
N GLU A 204 2.22 -2.33 4.18
CA GLU A 204 1.15 -2.48 5.16
C GLU A 204 0.41 -3.81 4.99
N TYR A 205 0.20 -4.21 3.74
CA TYR A 205 -0.54 -5.42 3.37
C TYR A 205 0.37 -6.58 2.96
N GLY A 206 1.69 -6.39 2.99
CA GLY A 206 2.65 -7.45 2.67
C GLY A 206 2.55 -7.96 1.23
N GLU A 207 2.06 -7.15 0.30
CA GLU A 207 1.86 -7.56 -1.09
C GLU A 207 2.80 -6.86 -2.07
N LEU A 208 3.44 -7.65 -2.93
CA LEU A 208 4.31 -7.14 -3.98
C LEU A 208 3.49 -6.78 -5.21
N VAL A 209 3.39 -5.48 -5.51
CA VAL A 209 2.58 -4.96 -6.63
C VAL A 209 3.45 -4.52 -7.82
N LEU A 210 4.70 -4.16 -7.57
CA LEU A 210 5.69 -3.83 -8.59
C LEU A 210 6.91 -4.73 -8.42
N LYS A 211 7.19 -5.55 -9.44
CA LYS A 211 8.39 -6.39 -9.48
C LYS A 211 9.64 -5.55 -9.59
N LYS A 212 10.79 -6.17 -9.31
CA LYS A 212 12.04 -5.42 -9.33
C LYS A 212 12.39 -4.87 -10.71
N GLU A 213 12.91 -3.66 -10.72
CA GLU A 213 13.55 -3.02 -11.86
C GLU A 213 14.93 -2.49 -11.47
N VAL A 214 15.88 -2.53 -12.39
CA VAL A 214 17.27 -2.11 -12.16
C VAL A 214 17.56 -0.86 -12.98
N TYR A 215 18.08 0.16 -12.31
CA TYR A 215 18.42 1.46 -12.88
C TYR A 215 19.90 1.74 -12.72
N PHE A 216 20.50 2.27 -13.78
CA PHE A 216 21.92 2.64 -13.85
C PHE A 216 22.89 1.52 -13.43
N GLY A 217 22.46 0.25 -13.50
CA GLY A 217 23.23 -0.91 -13.03
C GLY A 217 23.56 -0.90 -11.53
N ALA A 218 23.00 0.04 -10.76
CA ALA A 218 23.40 0.32 -9.39
C ALA A 218 22.25 0.28 -8.40
N VAL A 219 21.04 0.67 -8.82
CA VAL A 219 19.85 0.74 -7.94
C VAL A 219 18.82 -0.27 -8.42
N THR A 220 18.25 -1.03 -7.49
CA THR A 220 17.14 -1.95 -7.72
C THR A 220 15.94 -1.49 -6.90
N LEU A 221 14.81 -1.32 -7.55
CA LEU A 221 13.57 -0.83 -6.95
C LEU A 221 12.46 -1.86 -7.11
N ALA A 222 11.61 -2.00 -6.10
CA ALA A 222 10.38 -2.76 -6.13
C ALA A 222 9.33 -2.03 -5.28
N GLY A 223 8.05 -2.33 -5.51
CA GLY A 223 6.94 -1.65 -4.82
C GLY A 223 5.97 -2.65 -4.21
N GLY A 224 5.59 -2.39 -2.97
CA GLY A 224 4.58 -3.15 -2.24
C GLY A 224 3.46 -2.27 -1.72
N VAL A 225 2.35 -2.90 -1.34
CA VAL A 225 1.23 -2.29 -0.61
C VAL A 225 1.01 -3.01 0.70
#